data_AF-A0A7X8MD40-F1
#
_entry.id   AF-A0A7X8MD40-F1
#
_cell.length_a   1.000
_cell.length_b   1.000
_cell.length_c   1.000
_cell.angle_alpha   90.00
_cell.angle_beta   90.00
_cell.angle_gamma   90.00
#
_symmetry.space_group_name_H-M   'P 1'
#
loop_
_entity.id
_entity.type
_entity.pdbx_description
1 polymer ?
#
loop_
_entity_poly.entity_id
_entity_poly.type
_entity_poly.pdbx_seq_one_letter_code
_entity_poly.pdbx_strand_id
1 'polypeptide(L)' 'LPIHEAQILTYMKLAKVSAGLLINFHVELLKQGIRRFVL' A
#
# COMPACT_ATOMS: atom_id res chain seq x y z
N LEU A 1 1.02 -8.71 -8.36
CA LEU A 1 0.83 -7.47 -7.58
C LEU A 1 1.90 -6.36 -7.72
N PRO A 2 2.92 -6.39 -8.61
CA PRO A 2 3.93 -5.32 -8.66
C PRO A 2 3.35 -3.96 -9.09
N ILE A 3 2.25 -3.96 -9.87
CA ILE A 3 1.58 -2.71 -10.30
C ILE A 3 1.01 -1.91 -9.12
N HIS A 4 0.39 -2.55 -8.13
CA HIS A 4 -0.20 -1.86 -6.98
C HIS A 4 0.88 -1.30 -6.04
N GLU A 5 2.02 -1.97 -5.94
CA GLU A 5 3.18 -1.49 -5.19
C GLU A 5 3.82 -0.26 -5.87
N ALA A 6 3.97 -0.28 -7.20
CA ALA A 6 4.46 0.86 -7.96
C ALA A 6 3.48 2.07 -7.91
N GLN A 7 2.17 1.79 -7.95
CA GLN A 7 1.13 2.82 -7.82
C GLN A 7 1.19 3.50 -6.45
N ILE A 8 1.23 2.75 -5.35
CA ILE A 8 1.24 3.37 -4.01
C ILE A 8 2.50 4.21 -3.78
N LEU A 9 3.68 3.75 -4.22
CA LEU A 9 4.92 4.53 -4.12
C LEU A 9 4.83 5.84 -4.93
N THR A 10 4.22 5.80 -6.11
CA THR A 10 3.97 7.01 -6.93
C THR A 10 3.05 7.98 -6.21
N TYR A 11 1.92 7.50 -5.68
CA TYR A 11 0.98 8.35 -4.96
C TYR A 11 1.57 8.91 -3.67
N MET A 12 2.36 8.13 -2.93
CA MET A 12 3.06 8.61 -1.72
C MET A 12 4.00 9.78 -2.05
N LYS A 13 4.75 9.69 -3.16
CA LYS A 13 5.64 10.77 -3.62
C LYS A 13 4.85 12.02 -4.01
N LEU A 14 3.76 11.85 -4.77
CA LEU A 14 2.90 12.96 -5.21
C LEU A 14 2.20 13.65 -4.02
N ALA A 15 1.74 12.87 -3.05
CA ALA A 15 1.08 13.36 -1.85
C ALA A 15 2.04 13.87 -0.76
N LYS A 16 3.36 13.70 -0.94
CA LYS A 16 4.41 14.08 0.03
C LYS A 16 4.20 13.45 1.41
N VAL A 17 3.82 12.17 1.45
CA VAL A 17 3.64 11.40 2.69
C VAL A 17 4.71 10.32 2.81
N SER A 18 5.24 10.12 4.01
CA SER A 18 6.33 9.17 4.27
C SER A 18 5.87 7.72 4.48
N ALA A 19 4.58 7.50 4.74
CA ALA A 19 4.01 6.18 5.01
C ALA A 19 2.70 5.96 4.25
N GLY A 20 2.48 4.72 3.83
CA GLY A 20 1.26 4.29 3.12
C GLY A 20 0.87 2.87 3.47
N LEU A 21 -0.42 2.55 3.32
CA LEU A 21 -0.98 1.22 3.53
C LEU A 21 -1.63 0.74 2.23
N LEU A 22 -1.25 -0.45 1.79
CA LEU A 22 -1.95 -1.18 0.74
C LEU A 22 -2.81 -2.26 1.42
N ILE A 23 -4.12 -2.23 1.18
CA ILE A 23 -5.08 -3.11 1.85
C ILE A 23 -5.72 -4.03 0.81
N ASN A 24 -5.51 -5.34 0.96
CA ASN A 24 -6.23 -6.38 0.24
C ASN A 24 -7.47 -6.80 1.05
N PHE A 25 -8.67 -6.60 0.48
CA PHE A 25 -9.93 -7.01 1.10
C PHE A 25 -10.36 -8.45 0.75
N HIS A 26 -9.65 -9.11 -0.16
CA HIS A 26 -9.91 -10.50 -0.55
C HIS A 26 -9.10 -11.49 0.31
N VAL A 27 -9.27 -11.42 1.64
CA VAL A 27 -8.65 -12.30 2.63
C VAL A 27 -9.61 -12.55 3.79
N GLU A 28 -9.45 -13.67 4.49
CA GLU A 28 -10.31 -14.06 5.62
C GLU A 28 -10.17 -13.11 6.82
N LEU A 29 -8.95 -12.70 7.15
CA LEU A 29 -8.69 -11.72 8.20
C LEU A 29 -8.02 -10.48 7.62
N LEU A 30 -8.61 -9.30 7.82
CA LEU A 30 -8.10 -8.03 7.26
C LEU A 30 -6.62 -7.78 7.60
N LYS A 31 -6.17 -8.16 8.80
CA LYS A 31 -4.77 -8.02 9.22
C LYS A 31 -3.77 -8.73 8.28
N GLN A 32 -4.20 -9.79 7.57
CA GLN A 32 -3.39 -10.51 6.60
C GLN A 32 -3.30 -9.79 5.24
N GLY A 33 -4.22 -8.87 4.96
CA GLY A 33 -4.28 -8.11 3.72
C GLY A 33 -3.57 -6.77 3.78
N ILE A 34 -3.09 -6.33 4.94
CA ILE A 34 -2.45 -5.02 5.12
C ILE A 34 -0.95 -5.13 4.86
N ARG A 35 -0.43 -4.26 3.98
CA ARG A 35 1.01 -4.07 3.75
C ARG A 35 1.39 -2.61 3.94
N ARG A 36 2.42 -2.36 4.75
CA ARG A 36 2.94 -1.01 5.02
C ARG A 36 4.12 -0.70 4.12
N PHE A 37 4.13 0.52 3.59
CA PHE A 37 5.22 1.07 2.79
C PHE A 37 5.78 2.33 3.46
N VAL A 38 7.08 2.54 3.30
CA VAL A 38 7.82 3.72 3.75
C VAL A 38 8.65 4.20 2.55
N LEU A 39 8.59 5.50 2.26
CA LEU A 39 9.38 6.13 1.18
C LEU A 39 10.85 6.37 1.59
#